data_AF-I4G6D8-F1
#
_entry.id   AF-I4G6D8-F1
#
_cell.length_a   1.000
_cell.length_b   1.000
_cell.length_c   1.000
_cell.angle_alpha   90.00
_cell.angle_beta   90.00
_cell.angle_gamma   90.00
#
_symmetry.space_group_name_H-M   'P 1'
#
loop_
_entity.id
_entity.type
_entity.pdbx_description
1 polymer ?
#
loop_
_entity_poly.entity_id
_entity_poly.type
_entity_poly.pdbx_seq_one_letter_code
_entity_poly.pdbx_strand_id
1 'polypeptide(L)' 'MIHSEILQEKDKTQTRLSEECTSIHDYLVKSRIAAEKAAESYGFTLKYAEEIHKIREEHAKAFNANTTAS' A
#
# COMPACT_ATOMS: atom_id res chain seq x y z
N MET A 1 -6.62 25.05 -10.22
CA MET A 1 -7.43 24.78 -9.01
C MET A 1 -7.90 23.34 -9.08
N ILE A 2 -7.47 22.49 -8.16
CA ILE A 2 -7.89 21.08 -8.13
C ILE A 2 -9.30 21.02 -7.55
N HIS A 3 -10.29 20.55 -8.32
CA HIS A 3 -11.68 20.45 -7.86
C HIS A 3 -12.01 19.14 -7.13
N SER A 4 -11.12 18.15 -7.18
CA SER A 4 -11.33 16.88 -6.49
C SER A 4 -10.78 16.97 -5.07
N GLU A 5 -11.65 16.75 -4.09
CA GLU A 5 -11.28 16.65 -2.67
C GLU A 5 -10.19 15.59 -2.45
N ILE A 6 -10.26 14.47 -3.17
CA ILE A 6 -9.24 13.40 -3.13
C ILE A 6 -7.88 13.91 -3.59
N LEU A 7 -7.84 14.67 -4.69
CA LEU A 7 -6.58 15.21 -5.21
C LEU A 7 -6.04 16.33 -4.29
N GLN A 8 -6.89 17.10 -3.62
CA GLN A 8 -6.46 18.08 -2.63
C GLN A 8 -5.88 17.42 -1.37
N GLU A 9 -6.54 16.39 -0.82
CA GLU A 9 -6.03 15.67 0.36
C GLU A 9 -4.74 14.91 0.05
N LYS A 10 -4.60 14.37 -1.16
CA LYS A 10 -3.34 13.82 -1.65
C LYS A 10 -2.23 14.87 -1.61
N ASP A 11 -2.48 16.05 -2.18
CA ASP A 11 -1.49 17.13 -2.29
C ASP A 11 -1.06 17.67 -0.92
N LYS A 12 -2.01 17.88 0.00
CA LYS A 12 -1.73 18.26 1.39
C LYS A 12 -0.89 17.21 2.12
N THR A 13 -1.25 15.93 1.95
CA THR A 13 -0.52 14.81 2.58
C THR A 13 0.92 14.74 2.06
N GLN A 14 1.12 14.87 0.75
CA GLN A 14 2.44 14.86 0.13
C GLN A 14 3.29 16.06 0.55
N THR A 15 2.70 17.26 0.62
CA THR A 15 3.39 18.47 1.08
C THR A 15 3.89 18.31 2.52
N ARG A 16 3.01 17.91 3.44
CA ARG A 16 3.38 17.69 4.84
C ARG A 16 4.50 16.64 4.98
N LEU A 17 4.37 15.52 4.27
CA LEU A 17 5.40 14.47 4.31
C LEU A 17 6.73 14.94 3.73
N SER A 18 6.71 15.79 2.69
CA SER A 18 7.93 16.35 2.10
C SER A 18 8.66 17.30 3.06
N GLU A 19 7.94 17.99 3.94
CA GLU A 19 8.53 18.89 4.95
C GLU A 19 9.07 18.13 6.17
N GLU A 20 8.41 17.04 6.56
CA GLU A 20 8.76 16.24 7.75
C GLU A 20 9.86 15.20 7.50
N CYS A 21 10.16 14.87 6.25
CA CYS A 21 11.10 13.79 5.89
C CYS A 21 12.48 14.32 5.53
N THR A 22 13.51 13.70 6.11
CA THR A 22 14.92 14.03 5.83
C THR A 22 15.51 13.20 4.69
N SER A 23 14.78 12.19 4.20
CA SER A 23 15.20 11.36 3.07
C SER A 23 14.00 10.82 2.27
N ILE A 24 14.26 10.44 1.02
CA ILE A 24 13.26 9.79 0.15
C ILE A 24 12.77 8.47 0.77
N HIS A 25 13.64 7.72 1.45
CA HIS A 25 13.25 6.48 2.10
C HIS A 25 12.22 6.73 3.21
N ASP A 26 12.47 7.71 4.08
CA ASP A 26 11.55 8.10 5.16
C ASP A 26 10.21 8.57 4.58
N TYR A 27 10.24 9.36 3.51
CA TYR A 27 9.05 9.78 2.79
C TYR A 27 8.21 8.60 2.28
N LEU A 28 8.85 7.62 1.63
CA LEU A 28 8.16 6.45 1.08
C LEU A 28 7.53 5.60 2.18
N VAL A 29 8.22 5.39 3.29
CA VAL A 29 7.70 4.64 4.44
C VAL A 29 6.49 5.36 5.07
N LYS A 30 6.62 6.66 5.36
CA LYS A 30 5.51 7.42 5.95
C LYS A 30 4.33 7.58 5.00
N SER A 31 4.59 7.74 3.69
CA SER A 31 3.55 7.79 2.66
C SER A 31 2.78 6.48 2.58
N ARG A 32 3.47 5.33 2.64
CA ARG A 32 2.84 4.00 2.69
C ARG A 32 1.90 3.88 3.89
N ILE A 33 2.38 4.23 5.09
CA ILE A 33 1.57 4.17 6.33
C ILE A 33 0.34 5.10 6.23
N ALA A 34 0.50 6.30 5.67
CA ALA A 34 -0.61 7.23 5.50
C ALA A 34 -1.69 6.68 4.56
N ALA A 35 -1.28 6.03 3.46
CA ALA A 35 -2.20 5.41 2.52
C ALA A 35 -2.94 4.20 3.15
N GLU A 36 -2.25 3.37 3.93
CA GLU A 36 -2.85 2.25 4.66
C GLU A 36 -3.91 2.73 5.66
N LYS A 37 -3.59 3.73 6.49
CA LYS A 37 -4.54 4.32 7.45
C LYS A 37 -5.76 4.95 6.78
N ALA A 38 -5.57 5.58 5.62
CA ALA A 38 -6.66 6.14 4.85
C ALA A 38 -7.57 5.01 4.33
N ALA A 39 -7.00 3.94 3.76
CA ALA A 39 -7.80 2.81 3.28
C ALA A 39 -8.61 2.14 4.40
N GLU A 40 -7.98 1.93 5.57
CA GLU A 40 -8.64 1.37 6.75
C GLU A 40 -9.83 2.20 7.22
N SER A 41 -9.74 3.55 7.17
CA SER A 41 -10.84 4.43 7.57
C SER A 41 -12.06 4.33 6.63
N TYR A 42 -11.86 3.86 5.39
CA TYR A 42 -12.90 3.57 4.42
C TYR A 42 -13.29 2.08 4.37
N GLY A 43 -12.75 1.24 5.27
CA GLY A 43 -13.12 -0.16 5.39
C GLY A 43 -12.52 -1.09 4.34
N PHE A 44 -11.41 -0.70 3.70
CA PHE A 44 -10.67 -1.58 2.78
C PHE A 44 -9.18 -1.63 3.12
N THR A 45 -8.49 -2.66 2.62
CA THR A 45 -7.06 -2.86 2.85
C THR A 45 -6.31 -2.70 1.53
N LEU A 46 -5.22 -1.93 1.53
CA LEU A 46 -4.30 -1.86 0.39
C LEU A 46 -3.46 -3.13 0.33
N LYS A 47 -3.26 -3.65 -0.89
CA LYS A 47 -2.32 -4.75 -1.13
C LYS A 47 -1.22 -4.25 -2.05
N TYR A 48 0.02 -4.30 -1.58
CA TYR A 48 1.17 -3.89 -2.38
C TYR A 48 1.68 -5.05 -3.24
N ALA A 49 2.35 -4.73 -4.36
CA ALA A 49 2.76 -5.74 -5.34
C ALA A 49 3.63 -6.86 -4.74
N GLU A 50 4.55 -6.54 -3.84
CA GLU A 50 5.36 -7.53 -3.11
C GLU A 50 4.51 -8.52 -2.32
N GLU A 51 3.45 -8.06 -1.66
CA GLU A 51 2.52 -8.93 -0.94
C GLU A 51 1.71 -9.80 -1.92
N ILE A 52 1.33 -9.26 -3.08
CA ILE A 52 0.65 -10.02 -4.13
C ILE A 52 1.55 -11.13 -4.68
N HIS A 53 2.83 -10.86 -4.91
CA HIS A 53 3.79 -11.86 -5.38
C HIS A 53 3.96 -12.99 -4.36
N LYS A 54 4.12 -12.65 -3.08
CA LYS A 54 4.22 -13.64 -1.99
C LYS A 54 2.96 -14.49 -1.85
N ILE A 55 1.78 -13.86 -1.87
CA ILE A 55 0.49 -14.59 -1.82
C ILE A 55 0.34 -15.54 -3.01
N ARG A 56 0.75 -15.13 -4.22
CA ARG A 56 0.70 -15.97 -5.42
C ARG A 56 1.66 -17.16 -5.33
N GLU A 57 2.86 -16.97 -4.78
CA GLU A 57 3.81 -18.06 -4.55
C GLU A 57 3.30 -19.05 -3.50
N GLU A 58 2.72 -18.58 -2.41
CA GLU A 58 2.14 -19.42 -1.35
C GLU A 58 0.94 -20.23 -1.88
N HIS A 59 0.05 -19.60 -2.67
CA HIS A 59 -1.06 -20.28 -3.31
C HIS A 59 -0.60 -21.33 -4.34
N ALA A 60 0.44 -21.03 -5.13
CA ALA A 60 1.02 -21.98 -6.08
C ALA A 60 1.64 -23.20 -5.36
N LYS A 61 2.31 -22.99 -4.23
CA LYS A 61 2.85 -24.08 -3.39
C LYS A 61 1.74 -24.95 -2.79
N ALA A 62 0.69 -24.34 -2.26
CA ALA A 62 -0.45 -25.08 -1.67
C ALA A 62 -1.22 -25.91 -2.72
N PHE A 63 -1.42 -25.35 -3.92
CA PHE A 63 -2.05 -26.07 -5.03
C PHE A 63 -1.23 -27.30 -5.47
N ASN A 64 0.08 -27.13 -5.62
CA ASN A 64 0.97 -28.22 -6.01
C ASN A 64 1.07 -29.32 -4.94
N ALA A 65 1.13 -28.95 -3.66
CA ALA A 65 1.18 -29.91 -2.55
C ALA A 65 -0.07 -30.80 -2.48
N ASN A 66 -1.25 -30.24 -2.77
CA ASN A 66 -2.50 -31.01 -2.80
C ASN A 66 -2.63 -31.92 -4.03
N THR A 67 -1.95 -31.59 -5.12
CA THR A 67 -1.97 -32.38 -6.37
C THR A 67 -1.02 -33.58 -6.30
N THR A 68 0.07 -33.49 -5.53
CA THR A 68 1.03 -34.59 -5.32
C THR A 68 0.64 -35.57 -4.21
N ALA A 69 -0.45 -35.30 -3.50
CA ALA A 69 -0.93 -36.11 -2.37
C ALA A 69 -2.15 -37.00 -2.71
N SER A 70 -2.61 -37.02 -3.97
CA SER A 70 -3.62 -37.96 -4.52
C SER A 70 -2.98 -38.92 -5.49
#